data_AF-A0A5K1E7G1-F1
#
_entry.id   AF-A0A5K1E7G1-F1
#
_cell.length_a   1.000
_cell.length_b   1.000
_cell.length_c   1.000
_cell.angle_alpha   90.00
_cell.angle_beta   90.00
_cell.angle_gamma   90.00
#
_symmetry.space_group_name_H-M   'P 1'
#
loop_
_entity.id
_entity.type
_entity.pdbx_description
1 polymer ?
#
loop_
_entity_poly.entity_id
_entity_poly.type
_entity_poly.pdbx_seq_one_letter_code
_entity_poly.pdbx_strand_id
1 'polypeptide(L)' 'GEVITLKQQIDNFEGATLPELKAQLGRFKRAGPFISKSLFVVGAGGNDYLLNYFQSNTSAQYSLPDFTSLLIQSLSEKLK' A
#
# COMPACT_ATOMS: atom_id res chain seq x y z
N GLY A 1 -14.71 -8.11 -9.13
CA GLY A 1 -13.55 -7.27 -9.51
C GLY A 1 -12.29 -8.09 -9.33
N GLU A 2 -11.25 -7.81 -10.08
CA GLU A 2 -9.95 -8.47 -9.92
C GLU A 2 -9.28 -8.02 -8.61
N VAL A 3 -8.65 -8.94 -7.88
CA VAL A 3 -7.95 -8.64 -6.63
C VAL A 3 -6.53 -8.20 -6.96
N ILE A 4 -6.21 -6.93 -6.71
CA ILE A 4 -4.86 -6.38 -6.91
C ILE A 4 -4.09 -6.41 -5.59
N THR A 5 -3.01 -7.17 -5.55
CA THR A 5 -2.15 -7.29 -4.36
C THR A 5 -1.45 -5.97 -4.03
N LEU A 6 -1.07 -5.75 -2.76
CA LEU A 6 -0.31 -4.55 -2.38
C LEU A 6 0.96 -4.39 -3.24
N LYS A 7 1.71 -5.47 -3.47
CA LYS A 7 2.91 -5.42 -4.31
C LYS A 7 2.57 -4.93 -5.71
N GLN A 8 1.52 -5.47 -6.34
CA GLN A 8 1.12 -5.02 -7.67
C GLN A 8 0.65 -3.56 -7.67
N GLN A 9 0.02 -3.07 -6.60
CA GLN A 9 -0.34 -1.66 -6.49
C GLN A 9 0.91 -0.75 -6.41
N ILE A 10 1.96 -1.18 -5.71
CA ILE A 10 3.25 -0.48 -5.67
C ILE A 10 3.92 -0.51 -7.05
N ASP A 11 4.00 -1.69 -7.68
CA ASP A 11 4.58 -1.83 -9.03
C ASP A 11 3.85 -0.93 -10.05
N ASN A 12 2.51 -0.87 -9.98
CA ASN A 12 1.71 0.01 -10.84
C ASN A 12 1.96 1.49 -10.53
N PHE A 13 2.09 1.85 -9.25
CA PHE A 13 2.40 3.21 -8.83
C PHE A 13 3.77 3.66 -9.36
N GLU A 14 4.78 2.81 -9.27
CA GLU A 14 6.13 3.10 -9.74
C GLU A 14 6.23 3.12 -11.28
N GLY A 15 5.60 2.15 -11.94
CA GLY A 15 5.71 1.94 -13.38
C GLY A 15 4.79 2.82 -14.23
N ALA A 16 3.65 3.27 -13.70
CA ALA A 16 2.68 4.08 -14.44
C ALA A 16 2.42 5.43 -13.77
N THR A 17 1.95 5.42 -12.52
CA THR A 17 1.50 6.65 -11.84
C THR A 17 2.62 7.67 -11.66
N LEU A 18 3.81 7.26 -11.23
CA LEU A 18 4.96 8.15 -11.04
C LEU A 18 5.46 8.77 -12.34
N PRO A 19 5.66 8.02 -13.45
CA PRO A 19 5.97 8.59 -14.76
C PRO A 19 4.93 9.57 -15.26
N GLU A 20 3.63 9.25 -15.16
CA GLU A 20 2.55 10.14 -15.58
C GLU A 20 2.54 11.42 -14.74
N LEU A 21 2.68 11.30 -13.42
CA LEU A 21 2.78 12.44 -12.52
C LEU A 21 3.99 13.31 -12.87
N LYS A 22 5.15 12.71 -13.17
CA LYS A 22 6.36 13.43 -13.64
C LYS A 22 6.10 14.15 -14.95
N ALA A 23 5.36 13.56 -15.90
CA ALA A 23 5.04 14.19 -17.18
C ALA A 23 4.09 15.39 -17.01
N GLN A 24 3.07 15.24 -16.17
CA GLN A 24 2.14 16.32 -15.82
C GLN A 24 2.86 17.47 -15.10
N LEU A 25 3.73 17.12 -14.15
CA LEU A 25 4.53 18.10 -13.41
C LEU A 25 5.69 18.67 -14.24
N GLY A 26 6.22 17.96 -15.24
CA GLY A 26 7.37 18.37 -16.06
C GLY A 26 7.07 19.56 -16.97
N ARG A 27 5.79 19.85 -17.21
CA ARG A 27 5.33 21.14 -17.74
C ARG A 27 5.76 22.31 -16.85
N PHE A 28 5.97 22.05 -15.56
CA PHE A 28 6.61 22.92 -14.60
C PHE A 28 8.07 22.45 -14.46
N LYS A 29 9.07 23.30 -14.70
CA LYS A 29 10.51 22.96 -14.80
C LYS A 29 11.17 22.33 -13.54
N ARG A 30 10.40 21.78 -12.59
CA ARG A 30 10.81 21.37 -11.24
C ARG A 30 10.22 20.03 -10.76
N ALA A 31 9.63 19.21 -11.63
CA ALA A 31 8.97 17.95 -11.26
C ALA A 31 9.81 16.99 -10.40
N GLY A 32 11.07 16.75 -10.81
CA GLY A 32 11.98 15.85 -10.08
C GLY A 32 12.20 16.27 -8.62
N PRO A 33 12.66 17.52 -8.36
CA PRO A 33 12.84 18.04 -7.01
C PRO A 33 11.57 18.08 -6.14
N PHE A 34 10.38 18.20 -6.74
CA PHE A 34 9.12 18.17 -5.98
C PHE A 34 8.76 16.75 -5.55
N ILE A 35 8.82 15.79 -6.48
CA ILE A 35 8.52 14.39 -6.17
C ILE A 35 9.53 13.83 -5.17
N SER A 36 10.81 14.15 -5.31
CA SER A 36 11.85 13.69 -4.38
C SER A 36 11.69 14.23 -2.95
N LYS A 37 10.92 15.30 -2.76
CA LYS A 37 10.61 15.89 -1.44
C LYS A 37 9.21 15.55 -0.95
N SER A 38 8.45 14.78 -1.72
CA SER A 38 7.08 14.41 -1.39
C SER A 38 7.06 13.29 -0.36
N LEU A 39 6.13 13.38 0.59
CA LEU A 39 5.80 12.29 1.51
C LEU A 39 4.66 11.48 0.90
N PHE A 40 4.87 10.18 0.72
CA PHE A 40 3.83 9.25 0.30
C PHE A 40 3.27 8.53 1.53
N VAL A 41 1.95 8.52 1.67
CA VAL A 41 1.24 7.81 2.74
C VAL A 41 0.49 6.64 2.12
N VAL A 42 0.80 5.42 2.56
CA VAL A 42 0.14 4.20 2.10
C VAL A 42 -0.82 3.70 3.19
N GLY A 43 -2.11 3.68 2.88
CA GLY A 43 -3.13 3.06 3.72
C GLY A 43 -3.46 1.65 3.21
N ALA A 44 -3.19 0.63 4.03
CA ALA A 44 -3.45 -0.77 3.69
C ALA A 44 -3.95 -1.55 4.93
N GLY A 45 -4.56 -2.73 4.70
CA GLY A 45 -4.98 -3.64 5.77
C GLY A 45 -6.47 -3.62 6.13
N GLY A 46 -7.26 -2.66 5.64
CA GLY A 46 -8.68 -2.54 6.00
C GLY A 46 -9.52 -3.79 5.68
N ASN A 47 -9.32 -4.35 4.48
CA ASN A 47 -9.98 -5.60 4.09
C ASN A 47 -9.43 -6.80 4.86
N ASP A 48 -8.17 -6.78 5.28
CA ASP A 48 -7.59 -7.84 6.10
C ASP A 48 -8.24 -7.86 7.50
N TYR A 49 -8.51 -6.71 8.10
CA TYR A 49 -9.30 -6.66 9.33
C TYR A 49 -10.74 -7.13 9.11
N LEU A 50 -11.44 -6.54 8.15
CA LEU A 50 -12.86 -6.84 7.93
C LEU A 50 -13.10 -8.30 7.54
N LEU A 51 -12.40 -8.77 6.51
CA LEU A 51 -12.66 -10.08 5.90
C LEU A 51 -11.87 -11.20 6.56
N ASN A 52 -10.61 -10.95 6.94
CA ASN A 52 -9.76 -12.01 7.49
C ASN A 52 -9.79 -12.06 9.01
N TYR A 53 -9.92 -10.96 9.74
CA TYR A 53 -9.96 -11.00 11.22
C TYR A 53 -11.39 -11.10 11.77
N PHE A 54 -12.27 -10.16 11.41
CA PHE A 54 -13.60 -10.05 12.04
C PHE A 54 -14.66 -10.99 11.43
N GLN A 55 -14.66 -11.16 10.10
CA GLN A 55 -15.67 -11.99 9.43
C GLN A 55 -15.31 -13.48 9.39
N SER A 56 -14.03 -13.82 9.51
CA SER A 56 -13.57 -15.22 9.53
C SER A 56 -13.35 -15.73 10.95
N ASN A 57 -13.04 -17.03 11.08
CA ASN A 57 -12.71 -17.65 12.37
C ASN A 57 -11.30 -17.30 12.90
N THR A 58 -10.53 -16.43 12.23
CA THR A 58 -9.19 -16.01 12.69
C THR A 58 -9.24 -15.35 14.08
N SER A 59 -10.31 -14.62 14.38
CA SER A 59 -10.54 -14.02 15.71
C SER A 59 -10.64 -15.05 16.84
N ALA A 60 -10.89 -16.33 16.53
CA ALA A 60 -10.87 -17.42 17.51
C ALA A 60 -9.46 -18.01 17.74
N GLN A 61 -8.51 -17.72 16.85
CA GLN A 61 -7.14 -18.28 16.88
C GLN A 61 -6.08 -17.25 17.29
N TYR A 62 -6.29 -15.97 16.96
CA TYR A 62 -5.35 -14.90 17.23
C TYR A 62 -6.05 -13.76 17.98
N SER A 63 -5.33 -13.17 18.93
CA SER A 63 -5.77 -11.89 19.50
C SER A 63 -5.64 -10.77 18.45
N LEU A 64 -6.40 -9.70 18.61
CA LEU A 64 -6.34 -8.55 17.70
C LEU A 64 -4.91 -7.96 17.62
N PRO A 65 -4.17 -7.77 18.75
CA PRO A 65 -2.78 -7.35 18.70
C PRO A 65 -1.84 -8.32 17.94
N ASP A 66 -2.00 -9.63 18.11
CA ASP A 66 -1.16 -10.62 17.42
C ASP A 66 -1.42 -10.59 15.91
N PHE A 67 -2.70 -10.56 15.51
CA PHE A 67 -3.08 -10.42 14.11
C PHE A 67 -2.56 -9.10 13.53
N THR A 68 -2.68 -8.00 14.27
CA THR A 68 -2.17 -6.68 13.84
C THR A 68 -0.66 -6.73 13.60
N SER A 69 0.09 -7.37 14.50
CA SER A 69 1.55 -7.50 14.39
C SER A 69 1.94 -8.33 13.18
N LEU A 70 1.26 -9.46 12.94
CA LEU A 70 1.46 -10.30 11.76
C LEU A 70 1.11 -9.56 10.46
N LEU A 71 0.02 -8.80 10.46
CA LEU A 71 -0.41 -8.01 9.30
C LEU A 71 0.62 -6.92 8.99
N ILE A 72 1.10 -6.18 9.99
CA ILE A 72 2.14 -5.16 9.81
C ILE A 72 3.42 -5.80 9.24
N GLN A 73 3.86 -6.95 9.77
CA GLN A 73 5.01 -7.66 9.23
C GLN A 73 4.81 -8.04 7.75
N SER A 74 3.68 -8.68 7.44
CA SER A 74 3.36 -9.14 6.08
C SER A 74 3.27 -7.99 5.07
N LEU A 75 2.67 -6.86 5.45
CA LEU A 75 2.56 -5.69 4.59
C LEU A 75 3.91 -4.98 4.43
N SER A 76 4.71 -4.89 5.50
CA SER A 76 6.04 -4.27 5.45
C SER A 76 6.99 -5.02 4.51
N GLU A 77 6.90 -6.34 4.45
CA GLU A 77 7.68 -7.17 3.51
C GLU A 77 7.32 -6.89 2.04
N LYS A 78 6.07 -6.48 1.76
CA LYS A 78 5.59 -6.15 0.41
C LYS A 78 5.93 -4.71 -0.02
N LEU A 79 6.45 -3.89 0.89
CA LEU A 79 6.88 -2.51 0.63
C LEU A 79 8.42 -2.39 0.46
N LYS A 80 9.16 -3.49 0.61
CA LYS A 80 10.60 -3.58 0.34
C LYS A 80 10.85 -3.98 -1.11
#